data_AF-A0A7Z9IT78-F1
#
_entry.id   AF-A0A7Z9IT78-F1
#
_cell.length_a   1.000
_cell.length_b   1.000
_cell.length_c   1.000
_cell.angle_alpha   90.00
_cell.angle_beta   90.00
_cell.angle_gamma   90.00
#
_symmetry.space_group_name_H-M   'P 1'
#
loop_
_entity.id
_entity.type
_entity.pdbx_description
1 polymer ?
#
loop_
_entity_poly.entity_id
_entity_poly.type
_entity_poly.pdbx_seq_one_letter_code
_entity_poly.pdbx_strand_id
1 'polypeptide(L)'
;MRQILIYYCFFGWIAAQTDLAKGIIAYERRHDGCVEDRAQSGPISEAIGFFKQALEQSETENEAALYLLKSYYFKAKFSESDKKKKKELLKKGKDLGQKFLDWFPDSVEYRYWYLVNLGSWAEIYGILAAAKEGVADQMRSHSEKIIKINSEYKDGGGYFMLGAVHYKSPYIPFFLSWPDNDEAVKWLRKAVETGKATLNQNVYLAQALYKKKNYSEAIKLLEIVSQTEPSENDYASDWEWIKKARELLKDWE
;
A
#
# COMPACT_ATOMS: atom_id res chain seq x y z
N MET A 1 -21.06 69.82 -20.58
CA MET A 1 -20.33 68.63 -21.04
C MET A 1 -20.35 67.61 -19.91
N ARG A 2 -20.97 66.44 -20.16
CA ARG A 2 -21.28 65.42 -19.16
C ARG A 2 -20.23 64.32 -19.29
N GLN A 3 -19.27 64.24 -18.36
CA GLN A 3 -18.26 63.17 -18.36
C GLN A 3 -18.89 61.89 -17.80
N ILE A 4 -18.90 60.84 -18.61
CA ILE A 4 -19.34 59.49 -18.24
C ILE A 4 -18.13 58.77 -17.67
N LEU A 5 -18.15 58.46 -16.37
CA LEU A 5 -17.20 57.53 -15.76
C LEU A 5 -17.60 56.10 -16.12
N ILE A 6 -16.74 55.40 -16.87
CA ILE A 6 -16.85 53.97 -17.13
C ILE A 6 -16.04 53.24 -16.06
N TYR A 7 -16.72 52.56 -15.15
CA TYR A 7 -16.09 51.63 -14.21
C TYR A 7 -15.88 50.29 -14.91
N TYR A 8 -14.61 49.92 -15.15
CA TYR A 8 -14.24 48.57 -15.55
C TYR A 8 -14.23 47.66 -14.31
N CYS A 9 -15.25 46.82 -14.16
CA CYS A 9 -15.21 45.71 -13.21
C CYS A 9 -14.38 44.56 -13.80
N PHE A 10 -13.14 44.41 -13.34
CA PHE A 10 -12.38 43.18 -13.50
C PHE A 10 -13.04 42.08 -12.65
N PHE A 11 -13.85 41.23 -13.25
CA PHE A 11 -14.25 39.96 -12.64
C PHE A 11 -13.07 39.00 -12.72
N GLY A 12 -12.24 38.97 -11.67
CA GLY A 12 -11.27 37.89 -11.48
C GLY A 12 -12.04 36.61 -11.11
N TRP A 13 -12.12 35.65 -12.04
CA TRP A 13 -12.52 34.29 -11.71
C TRP A 13 -11.39 33.62 -10.91
N ILE A 14 -11.48 33.72 -9.58
CA ILE A 14 -10.72 32.82 -8.70
C ILE A 14 -11.44 31.47 -8.79
N ALA A 15 -10.95 30.56 -9.63
CA ALA A 15 -11.44 29.19 -9.63
C ALA A 15 -11.13 28.59 -8.24
N ALA A 16 -12.17 28.32 -7.46
CA ALA A 16 -12.01 27.62 -6.18
C ALA A 16 -11.40 26.24 -6.44
N GLN A 17 -10.32 25.91 -5.73
CA GLN A 17 -9.68 24.61 -5.88
C GLN A 17 -10.66 23.50 -5.46
N THR A 18 -10.79 22.45 -6.29
CA THR A 18 -11.66 21.30 -6.02
C THR A 18 -11.17 20.53 -4.80
N ASP A 19 -12.08 19.81 -4.12
CA ASP A 19 -11.70 18.99 -2.97
C ASP A 19 -10.74 17.88 -3.37
N LEU A 20 -10.86 17.32 -4.58
CA LEU A 20 -9.87 16.37 -5.10
C LEU A 20 -8.45 16.97 -5.10
N ALA A 21 -8.28 18.17 -5.65
CA ALA A 21 -6.97 18.82 -5.72
C ALA A 21 -6.42 19.18 -4.33
N LYS A 22 -7.27 19.64 -3.40
CA LYS A 22 -6.85 19.86 -2.00
C LYS A 22 -6.43 18.55 -1.32
N GLY A 23 -7.17 17.47 -1.58
CA GLY A 23 -6.85 16.14 -1.08
C GLY A 23 -5.49 15.64 -1.57
N ILE A 24 -5.19 15.82 -2.86
CA ILE A 24 -3.89 15.44 -3.45
C ILE A 24 -2.75 16.24 -2.80
N ILE A 25 -2.90 17.57 -2.64
CA ILE A 25 -1.89 18.41 -1.97
C ILE A 25 -1.64 17.95 -0.52
N ALA A 26 -2.71 17.61 0.21
CA ALA A 26 -2.57 17.07 1.58
C ALA A 26 -1.93 15.67 1.59
N TYR A 27 -2.24 14.84 0.60
CA TYR A 27 -1.66 13.50 0.45
C TYR A 27 -0.16 13.55 0.14
N GLU A 28 0.32 14.49 -0.68
CA GLU A 28 1.76 14.61 -0.95
C GLU A 28 2.55 15.08 0.27
N ARG A 29 1.92 15.84 1.16
CA ARG A 29 2.48 16.23 2.47
C ARG A 29 2.40 15.12 3.53
N ARG A 30 1.96 13.89 3.19
CA ARG A 30 1.78 12.80 4.16
C ARG A 30 3.06 12.42 4.91
N HIS A 31 4.22 12.73 4.35
CA HIS A 31 5.53 12.46 4.94
C HIS A 31 6.12 13.66 5.72
N ASP A 32 5.45 14.81 5.72
CA ASP A 32 5.93 16.00 6.41
C ASP A 32 6.06 15.75 7.91
N GLY A 33 7.27 15.96 8.44
CA GLY A 33 7.58 15.73 9.85
C GLY A 33 7.54 14.26 10.27
N CYS A 34 7.68 13.32 9.33
CA CYS A 34 7.95 11.92 9.64
C CYS A 34 9.19 11.78 10.51
N VAL A 35 9.11 10.89 11.49
CA VAL A 35 10.26 10.40 12.25
C VAL A 35 10.38 8.92 11.95
N GLU A 36 11.34 8.56 11.10
CA GLU A 36 11.48 7.22 10.54
C GLU A 36 10.15 6.70 9.93
N ASP A 37 9.63 5.58 10.43
CA ASP A 37 8.40 4.90 10.01
C ASP A 37 7.13 5.47 10.68
N ARG A 38 7.21 6.64 11.31
CA ARG A 38 6.10 7.30 12.00
C ARG A 38 5.78 8.65 11.38
N ALA A 39 4.60 8.74 10.78
CA ALA A 39 4.10 9.94 10.13
C ALA A 39 3.17 10.75 11.05
N GLN A 40 3.19 12.08 10.88
CA GLN A 40 2.21 12.95 11.54
C GLN A 40 0.81 12.66 11.02
N SER A 41 -0.17 12.61 11.92
CA SER A 41 -1.55 12.25 11.54
C SER A 41 -2.28 13.37 10.78
N GLY A 42 -1.85 14.62 10.95
CA GLY A 42 -2.50 15.82 10.38
C GLY A 42 -2.67 15.75 8.85
N PRO A 43 -1.56 15.73 8.07
CA PRO A 43 -1.63 15.77 6.61
C PRO A 43 -2.50 14.67 6.00
N ILE A 44 -2.32 13.42 6.43
CA ILE A 44 -3.12 12.31 5.91
C ILE A 44 -4.59 12.35 6.35
N SER A 45 -4.88 12.90 7.53
CA SER A 45 -6.26 13.10 7.99
C SER A 45 -6.99 14.15 7.17
N GLU A 46 -6.29 15.25 6.84
CA GLU A 46 -6.78 16.30 5.95
C GLU A 46 -7.08 15.73 4.55
N ALA A 47 -6.15 14.95 3.98
CA ALA A 47 -6.33 14.28 2.70
C ALA A 47 -7.58 13.39 2.68
N ILE A 48 -7.75 12.54 3.71
CA ILE A 48 -8.94 11.69 3.85
C ILE A 48 -10.23 12.52 3.92
N GLY A 49 -10.21 13.67 4.59
CA GLY A 49 -11.35 14.58 4.67
C GLY A 49 -11.78 15.06 3.29
N PHE A 50 -10.83 15.59 2.52
CA PHE A 50 -11.08 16.09 1.17
C PHE A 50 -11.48 14.99 0.18
N PHE A 51 -10.81 13.82 0.20
CA PHE A 51 -11.19 12.72 -0.69
C PHE A 51 -12.59 12.18 -0.42
N LYS A 52 -13.07 12.23 0.83
CA LYS A 52 -14.46 11.86 1.12
C LYS A 52 -15.46 12.83 0.48
N GLN A 53 -15.19 14.13 0.50
CA GLN A 53 -16.03 15.13 -0.16
C GLN A 53 -15.98 14.96 -1.69
N ALA A 54 -14.79 14.76 -2.25
CA ALA A 54 -14.61 14.49 -3.67
C ALA A 54 -15.27 13.18 -4.14
N LEU A 55 -15.45 12.20 -3.25
CA LEU A 55 -16.15 10.95 -3.56
C LEU A 55 -17.65 11.15 -3.81
N GLU A 56 -18.24 12.25 -3.33
CA GLU A 56 -19.67 12.56 -3.49
C GLU A 56 -20.00 13.13 -4.89
N GLN A 57 -18.98 13.47 -5.69
CA GLN A 57 -19.13 14.04 -7.03
C GLN A 57 -18.76 12.99 -8.09
N SER A 58 -19.67 12.69 -9.01
CA SER A 58 -19.46 11.66 -10.04
C SER A 58 -18.23 11.89 -10.91
N GLU A 59 -17.87 13.15 -11.17
CA GLU A 59 -16.69 13.52 -11.97
C GLU A 59 -15.36 13.17 -11.29
N THR A 60 -15.32 13.17 -9.95
CA THR A 60 -14.10 12.94 -9.16
C THR A 60 -14.11 11.62 -8.38
N GLU A 61 -15.24 10.90 -8.39
CA GLU A 61 -15.47 9.70 -7.58
C GLU A 61 -14.35 8.65 -7.76
N ASN A 62 -13.99 8.36 -9.01
CA ASN A 62 -13.00 7.32 -9.32
C ASN A 62 -11.61 7.67 -8.78
N GLU A 63 -11.12 8.89 -9.05
CA GLU A 63 -9.78 9.28 -8.59
C GLU A 63 -9.74 9.46 -7.07
N ALA A 64 -10.78 10.07 -6.49
CA ALA A 64 -10.93 10.22 -5.05
C ALA A 64 -10.92 8.87 -4.33
N ALA A 65 -11.60 7.85 -4.88
CA ALA A 65 -11.62 6.51 -4.31
C ALA A 65 -10.22 5.87 -4.27
N LEU A 66 -9.46 5.94 -5.36
CA LEU A 66 -8.08 5.42 -5.38
C LEU A 66 -7.18 6.11 -4.35
N TYR A 67 -7.25 7.43 -4.24
CA TYR A 67 -6.49 8.16 -3.23
C TYR A 67 -6.96 7.86 -1.80
N LEU A 68 -8.26 7.66 -1.60
CA LEU A 68 -8.82 7.31 -0.30
C LEU A 68 -8.35 5.92 0.17
N LEU A 69 -8.23 4.94 -0.75
CA LEU A 69 -7.65 3.62 -0.46
C LEU A 69 -6.20 3.71 0.02
N LYS A 70 -5.38 4.47 -0.71
CA LYS A 70 -3.98 4.74 -0.36
C LYS A 70 -3.89 5.41 1.01
N SER A 71 -4.77 6.38 1.26
CA SER A 71 -4.77 7.17 2.48
C SER A 71 -5.19 6.36 3.70
N TYR A 72 -6.16 5.45 3.57
CA TYR A 72 -6.53 4.54 4.65
C TYR A 72 -5.39 3.60 5.04
N TYR A 73 -4.73 3.00 4.05
CA TYR A 73 -3.54 2.20 4.29
C TYR A 73 -2.45 3.01 5.01
N PHE A 74 -2.07 4.16 4.44
CA PHE A 74 -1.00 5.00 4.99
C PHE A 74 -1.30 5.42 6.44
N LYS A 75 -2.50 5.95 6.69
CA LYS A 75 -2.89 6.40 8.03
C LYS A 75 -2.86 5.26 9.05
N ALA A 76 -3.37 4.08 8.68
CA ALA A 76 -3.36 2.93 9.56
C ALA A 76 -1.94 2.43 9.86
N LYS A 77 -1.08 2.42 8.84
CA LYS A 77 0.26 1.86 8.94
C LYS A 77 1.20 2.79 9.71
N PHE A 78 1.24 4.07 9.35
CA PHE A 78 2.30 5.00 9.75
C PHE A 78 1.87 6.12 10.70
N SER A 79 0.58 6.43 10.82
CA SER A 79 0.10 7.59 11.63
C SER A 79 -0.83 7.22 12.78
N GLU A 80 -1.21 5.95 12.90
CA GLU A 80 -2.08 5.45 13.97
C GLU A 80 -1.28 4.48 14.84
N SER A 81 -1.54 4.47 16.14
CA SER A 81 -0.91 3.53 17.09
C SER A 81 -1.93 2.58 17.71
N ASP A 82 -3.19 2.99 17.81
CA ASP A 82 -4.26 2.16 18.36
C ASP A 82 -4.67 1.04 17.39
N LYS A 83 -4.52 -0.21 17.85
CA LYS A 83 -4.78 -1.41 17.05
C LYS A 83 -6.23 -1.48 16.51
N LYS A 84 -7.21 -1.00 17.28
CA LYS A 84 -8.63 -1.01 16.89
C LYS A 84 -8.88 0.03 15.79
N LYS A 85 -8.33 1.23 15.91
CA LYS A 85 -8.43 2.27 14.87
C LYS A 85 -7.71 1.86 13.58
N LYS A 86 -6.54 1.22 13.68
CA LYS A 86 -5.86 0.64 12.50
C LYS A 86 -6.77 -0.33 11.75
N LYS A 87 -7.46 -1.23 12.48
CA LYS A 87 -8.46 -2.11 11.86
C LYS A 87 -9.49 -1.31 11.09
N GLU A 88 -10.14 -0.37 11.75
CA GLU A 88 -11.29 0.33 11.19
C GLU A 88 -10.90 1.07 9.91
N LEU A 89 -9.70 1.65 9.87
CA LEU A 89 -9.14 2.26 8.67
C LEU A 89 -8.90 1.24 7.55
N LEU A 90 -8.22 0.14 7.82
CA LEU A 90 -7.94 -0.90 6.81
C LEU A 90 -9.21 -1.61 6.35
N LYS A 91 -10.21 -1.76 7.22
CA LYS A 91 -11.53 -2.27 6.87
C LYS A 91 -12.23 -1.31 5.90
N LYS A 92 -12.22 0.00 6.17
CA LYS A 92 -12.76 1.00 5.23
C LYS A 92 -12.04 0.92 3.88
N GLY A 93 -10.72 0.75 3.89
CA GLY A 93 -9.93 0.55 2.68
C GLY A 93 -10.35 -0.68 1.89
N LYS A 94 -10.36 -1.87 2.51
CA LYS A 94 -10.72 -3.09 1.78
C LYS A 94 -12.18 -3.10 1.33
N ASP A 95 -13.12 -2.57 2.11
CA ASP A 95 -14.54 -2.49 1.74
C ASP A 95 -14.73 -1.56 0.53
N LEU A 96 -14.08 -0.39 0.54
CA LEU A 96 -14.08 0.54 -0.58
C LEU A 96 -13.44 -0.09 -1.83
N GLY A 97 -12.32 -0.79 -1.66
CA GLY A 97 -11.60 -1.44 -2.75
C GLY A 97 -12.44 -2.53 -3.40
N GLN A 98 -13.13 -3.34 -2.59
CA GLN A 98 -14.06 -4.35 -3.10
C GLN A 98 -15.21 -3.71 -3.87
N LYS A 99 -15.85 -2.67 -3.33
CA LYS A 99 -16.93 -1.94 -4.01
C LYS A 99 -16.51 -1.48 -5.41
N PHE A 100 -15.34 -0.86 -5.53
CA PHE A 100 -14.86 -0.37 -6.82
C PHE A 100 -14.37 -1.48 -7.75
N LEU A 101 -13.88 -2.60 -7.22
CA LEU A 101 -13.58 -3.78 -8.03
C LEU A 101 -14.83 -4.42 -8.63
N ASP A 102 -15.97 -4.36 -7.95
CA ASP A 102 -17.23 -4.86 -8.51
C ASP A 102 -17.67 -4.04 -9.74
N TRP A 103 -17.33 -2.74 -9.77
CA TRP A 103 -17.61 -1.85 -10.90
C TRP A 103 -16.52 -1.86 -11.97
N PHE A 104 -15.26 -2.03 -11.56
CA PHE A 104 -14.08 -2.01 -12.42
C PHE A 104 -13.27 -3.31 -12.26
N PRO A 105 -13.81 -4.47 -12.68
CA PRO A 105 -13.21 -5.78 -12.41
C PRO A 105 -11.83 -5.97 -13.06
N ASP A 106 -11.49 -5.22 -14.10
CA ASP A 106 -10.17 -5.30 -14.74
C ASP A 106 -9.21 -4.17 -14.33
N SER A 107 -9.58 -3.32 -13.35
CA SER A 107 -8.65 -2.33 -12.80
C SER A 107 -7.58 -2.99 -11.95
N VAL A 108 -6.32 -2.83 -12.36
CA VAL A 108 -5.16 -3.33 -11.63
C VAL A 108 -4.93 -2.51 -10.37
N GLU A 109 -5.18 -1.20 -10.43
CA GLU A 109 -5.01 -0.26 -9.34
C GLU A 109 -5.94 -0.60 -8.16
N TYR A 110 -7.24 -0.75 -8.41
CA TYR A 110 -8.18 -1.13 -7.36
C TYR A 110 -7.86 -2.51 -6.81
N ARG A 111 -7.45 -3.44 -7.68
CA ARG A 111 -7.08 -4.81 -7.26
C ARG A 111 -5.88 -4.81 -6.33
N TYR A 112 -4.85 -4.06 -6.68
CA TYR A 112 -3.64 -3.91 -5.88
C TYR A 112 -3.94 -3.24 -4.54
N TRP A 113 -4.60 -2.07 -4.55
CA TRP A 113 -4.88 -1.34 -3.31
C TRP A 113 -5.91 -2.01 -2.40
N TYR A 114 -6.81 -2.82 -2.96
CA TYR A 114 -7.64 -3.76 -2.21
C TYR A 114 -6.77 -4.77 -1.44
N LEU A 115 -5.84 -5.44 -2.13
CA LEU A 115 -4.96 -6.43 -1.52
C LEU A 115 -4.01 -5.83 -0.48
N VAL A 116 -3.49 -4.62 -0.70
CA VAL A 116 -2.68 -3.90 0.30
C VAL A 116 -3.48 -3.71 1.59
N ASN A 117 -4.72 -3.21 1.50
CA ASN A 117 -5.55 -3.02 2.68
C ASN A 117 -5.99 -4.36 3.33
N LEU A 118 -6.33 -5.36 2.52
CA LEU A 118 -6.74 -6.69 3.00
C LEU A 118 -5.60 -7.41 3.74
N GLY A 119 -4.41 -7.44 3.15
CA GLY A 119 -3.23 -8.05 3.74
C GLY A 119 -2.84 -7.39 5.06
N SER A 120 -2.75 -6.06 5.09
CA SER A 120 -2.48 -5.33 6.32
C SER A 120 -3.57 -5.51 7.38
N TRP A 121 -4.84 -5.61 6.98
CA TRP A 121 -5.92 -5.91 7.91
C TRP A 121 -5.73 -7.29 8.54
N ALA A 122 -5.34 -8.30 7.75
CA ALA A 122 -5.08 -9.66 8.23
C ALA A 122 -3.88 -9.74 9.18
N GLU A 123 -2.81 -8.97 8.94
CA GLU A 123 -1.67 -8.87 9.86
C GLU A 123 -2.09 -8.39 11.26
N ILE A 124 -3.08 -7.50 11.36
CA ILE A 124 -3.60 -6.99 12.63
C ILE A 124 -4.57 -7.99 13.29
N TYR A 125 -5.39 -8.65 12.49
CA TYR A 125 -6.45 -9.57 12.93
C TYR A 125 -5.98 -10.96 13.28
N GLY A 126 -4.80 -11.33 12.78
CA GLY A 126 -4.20 -12.63 13.00
C GLY A 126 -4.89 -13.76 12.23
N ILE A 127 -4.33 -14.95 12.41
CA ILE A 127 -4.57 -16.11 11.55
C ILE A 127 -6.04 -16.55 11.55
N LEU A 128 -6.72 -16.55 12.70
CA LEU A 128 -8.10 -17.04 12.81
C LEU A 128 -9.09 -16.21 11.99
N ALA A 129 -9.02 -14.89 12.12
CA ALA A 129 -9.88 -13.99 11.37
C ALA A 129 -9.50 -13.95 9.89
N ALA A 130 -8.19 -14.02 9.56
CA ALA A 130 -7.73 -14.13 8.18
C ALA A 130 -8.26 -15.41 7.50
N ALA A 131 -8.24 -16.55 8.20
CA ALA A 131 -8.78 -17.82 7.70
C ALA A 131 -10.30 -17.76 7.51
N LYS A 132 -11.04 -17.19 8.47
CA LYS A 132 -12.50 -17.04 8.38
C LYS A 132 -12.94 -16.23 7.15
N GLU A 133 -12.18 -15.20 6.79
CA GLU A 133 -12.48 -14.36 5.61
C GLU A 133 -11.82 -14.86 4.32
N GLY A 134 -11.14 -16.01 4.34
CA GLY A 134 -10.48 -16.56 3.14
C GLY A 134 -9.40 -15.64 2.57
N VAL A 135 -8.70 -14.89 3.42
CA VAL A 135 -7.74 -13.87 2.98
C VAL A 135 -6.66 -14.46 2.08
N ALA A 136 -6.15 -15.65 2.40
CA ALA A 136 -5.09 -16.28 1.62
C ALA A 136 -5.54 -16.55 0.16
N ASP A 137 -6.74 -17.08 -0.03
CA ASP A 137 -7.28 -17.38 -1.36
C ASP A 137 -7.59 -16.09 -2.14
N GLN A 138 -8.10 -15.06 -1.46
CA GLN A 138 -8.30 -13.75 -2.06
C GLN A 138 -6.98 -13.11 -2.51
N MET A 139 -5.96 -13.11 -1.64
CA MET A 139 -4.62 -12.62 -1.96
C MET A 139 -4.06 -13.36 -3.17
N ARG A 140 -4.14 -14.69 -3.20
CA ARG A 140 -3.67 -15.50 -4.32
C ARG A 140 -4.39 -15.15 -5.63
N SER A 141 -5.72 -15.27 -5.65
CA SER A 141 -6.53 -15.10 -6.86
C SER A 141 -6.39 -13.70 -7.47
N HIS A 142 -6.43 -12.66 -6.63
CA HIS A 142 -6.27 -11.29 -7.10
C HIS A 142 -4.83 -11.00 -7.55
N SER A 143 -3.82 -11.60 -6.91
CA SER A 143 -2.42 -11.46 -7.35
C SER A 143 -2.20 -12.10 -8.71
N GLU A 144 -2.71 -13.31 -8.92
CA GLU A 144 -2.68 -14.00 -10.23
C GLU A 144 -3.37 -13.15 -11.32
N LYS A 145 -4.50 -12.50 -10.99
CA LYS A 145 -5.21 -11.60 -11.92
C LYS A 145 -4.43 -10.30 -12.19
N ILE A 146 -3.75 -9.70 -11.20
CA ILE A 146 -2.82 -8.57 -11.41
C ILE A 146 -1.74 -8.98 -12.40
N ILE A 147 -1.08 -10.11 -12.17
CA ILE A 147 -0.02 -10.64 -13.06
C ILE A 147 -0.55 -10.82 -14.48
N LYS A 148 -1.77 -11.33 -14.63
CA LYS A 148 -2.40 -11.53 -15.95
C LYS A 148 -2.72 -10.22 -16.67
N ILE A 149 -3.18 -9.19 -15.96
CA ILE A 149 -3.55 -7.91 -16.59
C ILE A 149 -2.30 -7.05 -16.86
N ASN A 150 -1.45 -6.87 -15.86
CA ASN A 150 -0.23 -6.10 -15.93
C ASN A 150 0.80 -6.62 -14.92
N SER A 151 1.70 -7.48 -15.37
CA SER A 151 2.74 -8.08 -14.52
C SER A 151 3.79 -7.10 -14.01
N GLU A 152 3.93 -5.93 -14.64
CA GLU A 152 4.90 -4.91 -14.24
C GLU A 152 4.30 -3.86 -13.29
N TYR A 153 2.99 -3.91 -13.05
CA TYR A 153 2.32 -2.96 -12.17
C TYR A 153 2.98 -2.90 -10.79
N LYS A 154 3.40 -1.70 -10.38
CA LYS A 154 4.12 -1.45 -9.11
C LYS A 154 5.35 -2.34 -8.97
N ASP A 155 6.20 -2.35 -10.01
CA ASP A 155 7.48 -3.05 -10.02
C ASP A 155 7.33 -4.54 -9.68
N GLY A 156 6.35 -5.21 -10.33
CA GLY A 156 6.06 -6.61 -10.02
C GLY A 156 5.23 -6.83 -8.75
N GLY A 157 4.38 -5.87 -8.39
CA GLY A 157 3.54 -5.93 -7.19
C GLY A 157 2.63 -7.17 -7.11
N GLY A 158 2.15 -7.67 -8.25
CA GLY A 158 1.40 -8.93 -8.32
C GLY A 158 2.24 -10.15 -7.94
N TYR A 159 3.49 -10.24 -8.42
CA TYR A 159 4.42 -11.30 -8.02
C TYR A 159 4.77 -11.20 -6.54
N PHE A 160 4.99 -9.98 -6.04
CA PHE A 160 5.26 -9.75 -4.62
C PHE A 160 4.13 -10.25 -3.74
N MET A 161 2.87 -9.87 -4.04
CA MET A 161 1.71 -10.28 -3.24
C MET A 161 1.49 -11.80 -3.26
N LEU A 162 1.70 -12.44 -4.41
CA LEU A 162 1.62 -13.90 -4.55
C LEU A 162 2.73 -14.59 -3.73
N GLY A 163 3.97 -14.13 -3.84
CA GLY A 163 5.08 -14.66 -3.05
C GLY A 163 4.92 -14.44 -1.55
N ALA A 164 4.43 -13.26 -1.14
CA ALA A 164 4.18 -12.92 0.25
C ALA A 164 3.10 -13.81 0.88
N VAL A 165 2.00 -14.12 0.16
CA VAL A 165 0.96 -15.00 0.70
C VAL A 165 1.45 -16.45 0.84
N HIS A 166 2.26 -16.95 -0.11
CA HIS A 166 2.93 -18.24 0.02
C HIS A 166 3.88 -18.30 1.23
N TYR A 167 4.61 -17.20 1.50
CA TYR A 167 5.54 -17.12 2.63
C TYR A 167 4.84 -17.03 4.00
N LYS A 168 3.83 -16.16 4.11
CA LYS A 168 3.21 -15.77 5.39
C LYS A 168 2.07 -16.66 5.83
N SER A 169 1.37 -17.31 4.89
CA SER A 169 0.20 -18.12 5.23
C SER A 169 0.62 -19.45 5.87
N PRO A 170 -0.04 -19.88 6.95
CA PRO A 170 0.23 -21.20 7.52
C PRO A 170 -0.24 -22.30 6.58
N TYR A 171 0.48 -23.42 6.57
CA TYR A 171 -0.04 -24.66 6.02
C TYR A 171 -1.06 -25.24 7.01
N ILE A 172 -2.30 -25.42 6.55
CA ILE A 172 -3.37 -26.07 7.33
C ILE A 172 -3.87 -27.26 6.52
N PRO A 173 -3.67 -28.51 6.98
CA PRO A 173 -4.17 -29.70 6.29
C PRO A 173 -5.66 -29.56 5.92
N PHE A 174 -6.01 -29.93 4.69
CA PHE A 174 -7.38 -29.93 4.15
C PHE A 174 -8.08 -28.56 3.97
N PHE A 175 -7.57 -27.48 4.59
CA PHE A 175 -8.17 -26.14 4.50
C PHE A 175 -7.31 -25.14 3.72
N LEU A 176 -5.99 -25.16 3.91
CA LEU A 176 -5.06 -24.24 3.28
C LEU A 176 -3.71 -24.95 3.04
N SER A 177 -3.68 -25.84 2.06
CA SER A 177 -2.55 -26.74 1.79
C SER A 177 -1.58 -26.25 0.71
N TRP A 178 -1.90 -25.16 0.02
CA TRP A 178 -1.12 -24.63 -1.09
C TRP A 178 0.00 -23.63 -0.72
N PRO A 179 0.00 -22.92 0.44
CA PRO A 179 1.15 -22.10 0.81
C PRO A 179 2.41 -22.95 0.92
N ASP A 180 3.47 -22.48 0.29
CA ASP A 180 4.71 -23.22 0.13
C ASP A 180 5.88 -22.26 -0.02
N ASN A 181 6.99 -22.55 0.66
CA ASN A 181 8.12 -21.61 0.71
C ASN A 181 8.99 -21.66 -0.55
N ASP A 182 8.99 -22.77 -1.30
CA ASP A 182 9.70 -22.83 -2.59
C ASP A 182 8.98 -21.95 -3.61
N GLU A 183 7.65 -22.01 -3.65
CA GLU A 183 6.84 -21.07 -4.43
C GLU A 183 7.01 -19.62 -3.95
N ALA A 184 7.10 -19.37 -2.64
CA ALA A 184 7.39 -18.03 -2.12
C ALA A 184 8.70 -17.46 -2.69
N VAL A 185 9.80 -18.21 -2.62
CA VAL A 185 11.10 -17.77 -3.16
C VAL A 185 11.01 -17.48 -4.66
N LYS A 186 10.37 -18.37 -5.43
CA LYS A 186 10.18 -18.21 -6.88
C LYS A 186 9.44 -16.92 -7.23
N TRP A 187 8.31 -16.64 -6.57
CA TRP A 187 7.53 -15.44 -6.87
C TRP A 187 8.17 -14.15 -6.34
N LEU A 188 8.77 -14.18 -5.16
CA LEU A 188 9.47 -13.03 -4.59
C LEU A 188 10.72 -12.66 -5.40
N ARG A 189 11.46 -13.65 -5.90
CA ARG A 189 12.58 -13.42 -6.82
C ARG A 189 12.11 -12.76 -8.10
N LYS A 190 11.03 -13.26 -8.69
CA LYS A 190 10.43 -12.65 -9.88
C LYS A 190 9.97 -11.21 -9.63
N ALA A 191 9.47 -10.91 -8.44
CA ALA A 191 9.12 -9.54 -8.05
C ALA A 191 10.35 -8.62 -8.02
N VAL A 192 11.43 -9.03 -7.33
CA VAL A 192 12.70 -8.27 -7.28
C VAL A 192 13.32 -8.06 -8.66
N GLU A 193 13.16 -9.04 -9.57
CA GLU A 193 13.65 -8.96 -10.95
C GLU A 193 12.74 -8.13 -11.88
N THR A 194 11.56 -7.70 -11.41
CA THR A 194 10.60 -6.91 -12.21
C THR A 194 10.70 -5.43 -11.85
N GLY A 195 10.93 -4.57 -12.85
CA GLY A 195 11.01 -3.12 -12.62
C GLY A 195 12.13 -2.74 -11.64
N LYS A 196 11.89 -1.75 -10.78
CA LYS A 196 12.82 -1.37 -9.71
C LYS A 196 12.46 -2.12 -8.43
N ALA A 197 13.34 -3.03 -8.02
CA ALA A 197 13.18 -3.79 -6.77
C ALA A 197 12.92 -2.85 -5.58
N THR A 198 11.80 -3.08 -4.89
CA THR A 198 11.43 -2.31 -3.71
C THR A 198 12.05 -2.91 -2.44
N LEU A 199 12.17 -2.12 -1.37
CA LEU A 199 12.79 -2.60 -0.12
C LEU A 199 12.01 -3.77 0.49
N ASN A 200 10.67 -3.72 0.46
CA ASN A 200 9.83 -4.81 0.94
C ASN A 200 10.03 -6.11 0.15
N GLN A 201 10.19 -6.03 -1.18
CA GLN A 201 10.44 -7.22 -2.00
C GLN A 201 11.75 -7.91 -1.60
N ASN A 202 12.82 -7.13 -1.42
CA ASN A 202 14.11 -7.64 -0.96
C ASN A 202 14.03 -8.26 0.44
N VAL A 203 13.37 -7.59 1.39
CA VAL A 203 13.21 -8.09 2.77
C VAL A 203 12.39 -9.38 2.83
N TYR A 204 11.32 -9.49 2.03
CA TYR A 204 10.54 -10.74 1.95
C TYR A 204 11.33 -11.87 1.29
N LEU A 205 12.04 -11.58 0.19
CA LEU A 205 12.88 -12.57 -0.48
C LEU A 205 13.98 -13.09 0.46
N ALA A 206 14.65 -12.19 1.19
CA ALA A 206 15.67 -12.55 2.17
C ALA A 206 15.13 -13.51 3.24
N GLN A 207 13.98 -13.19 3.83
CA GLN A 207 13.35 -14.08 4.82
C GLN A 207 12.99 -15.46 4.24
N ALA A 208 12.43 -15.50 3.03
CA ALA A 208 12.07 -16.76 2.37
C ALA A 208 13.32 -17.61 2.04
N LEU A 209 14.42 -16.98 1.61
CA LEU A 209 15.72 -17.62 1.37
C LEU A 209 16.36 -18.12 2.67
N TYR A 210 16.27 -17.35 3.75
CA TYR A 210 16.78 -17.75 5.05
C TYR A 210 16.08 -19.01 5.57
N LYS A 211 14.74 -19.10 5.44
CA LYS A 211 13.97 -20.32 5.77
C LYS A 211 14.38 -21.54 4.91
N LYS A 212 14.97 -21.31 3.75
CA LYS A 212 15.54 -22.33 2.85
C LYS A 212 17.00 -22.64 3.10
N LYS A 213 17.59 -22.05 4.16
CA LYS A 213 19.01 -22.17 4.50
C LYS A 213 19.96 -21.56 3.48
N ASN A 214 19.46 -20.71 2.58
CA ASN A 214 20.31 -19.91 1.69
C ASN A 214 20.68 -18.60 2.39
N TYR A 215 21.50 -18.73 3.44
CA TYR A 215 21.82 -17.62 4.36
C TYR A 215 22.65 -16.53 3.70
N SER A 216 23.60 -16.89 2.84
CA SER A 216 24.50 -15.92 2.20
C SER A 216 23.73 -14.91 1.34
N GLU A 217 22.80 -15.39 0.50
CA GLU A 217 21.98 -14.50 -0.31
C GLU A 217 21.00 -13.69 0.54
N ALA A 218 20.39 -14.31 1.55
CA ALA A 218 19.48 -13.63 2.46
C ALA A 218 20.14 -12.47 3.20
N ILE A 219 21.32 -12.69 3.78
CA ILE A 219 22.09 -11.67 4.51
C ILE A 219 22.48 -10.54 3.56
N LYS A 220 23.00 -10.85 2.37
CA LYS A 220 23.40 -9.84 1.38
C LYS A 220 22.23 -8.92 1.00
N LEU A 221 21.03 -9.46 0.81
CA LEU A 221 19.84 -8.66 0.51
C LEU A 221 19.49 -7.70 1.66
N LEU A 222 19.58 -8.16 2.91
CA LEU A 222 19.31 -7.31 4.07
C LEU A 222 20.39 -6.26 4.33
N GLU A 223 21.66 -6.57 4.03
CA GLU A 223 22.76 -5.60 4.10
C GLU A 223 22.49 -4.43 3.15
N ILE A 224 22.09 -4.71 1.91
CA ILE A 224 21.71 -3.70 0.92
C ILE A 224 20.55 -2.84 1.45
N VAL A 225 19.48 -3.46 1.94
CA VAL A 225 18.31 -2.72 2.45
C VAL A 225 18.66 -1.89 3.68
N SER A 226 19.46 -2.42 4.62
CA SER A 226 19.77 -1.73 5.88
C SER A 226 20.64 -0.48 5.72
N GLN A 227 21.37 -0.39 4.59
CA GLN A 227 22.24 0.72 4.21
C GLN A 227 21.60 1.71 3.23
N THR A 228 20.37 1.43 2.77
CA THR A 228 19.68 2.31 1.82
C THR A 228 19.18 3.59 2.50
N GLU A 229 19.28 4.72 1.80
CA GLU A 229 18.64 5.97 2.20
C GLU A 229 17.16 5.98 1.79
N PRO A 230 16.24 6.42 2.68
CA PRO A 230 14.81 6.47 2.37
C PRO A 230 14.52 7.51 1.29
N SER A 231 13.62 7.17 0.37
CA SER A 231 13.16 8.10 -0.67
C SER A 231 12.15 9.12 -0.13
N GLU A 232 12.06 10.30 -0.74
CA GLU A 232 11.09 11.32 -0.32
C GLU A 232 9.63 10.85 -0.49
N ASN A 233 9.34 10.13 -1.59
CA ASN A 233 7.98 9.72 -1.94
C ASN A 233 7.46 8.54 -1.10
N ASP A 234 8.35 7.72 -0.55
CA ASP A 234 8.01 6.52 0.24
C ASP A 234 8.66 6.51 1.63
N TYR A 235 9.11 7.67 2.12
CA TYR A 235 9.95 7.85 3.33
C TYR A 235 9.57 6.94 4.52
N ALA A 236 8.32 7.03 5.00
CA ALA A 236 7.88 6.24 6.14
C ALA A 236 7.87 4.72 5.86
N SER A 237 7.52 4.32 4.64
CA SER A 237 7.54 2.92 4.21
C SER A 237 8.97 2.41 4.07
N ASP A 238 9.87 3.20 3.48
CA ASP A 238 11.27 2.81 3.33
C ASP A 238 11.92 2.60 4.70
N TRP A 239 11.66 3.49 5.66
CA TRP A 239 12.13 3.33 7.03
C TRP A 239 11.61 2.08 7.73
N GLU A 240 10.37 1.67 7.49
CA GLU A 240 9.84 0.40 8.01
C GLU A 240 10.74 -0.77 7.59
N TRP A 241 11.09 -0.84 6.29
CA TRP A 241 11.87 -1.94 5.74
C TRP A 241 13.35 -1.85 6.08
N ILE A 242 13.93 -0.64 6.13
CA ILE A 242 15.30 -0.42 6.61
C ILE A 242 15.44 -0.91 8.06
N LYS A 243 14.52 -0.52 8.94
CA LYS A 243 14.51 -0.96 10.35
C LYS A 243 14.31 -2.46 10.45
N LYS A 244 13.39 -3.02 9.66
CA LYS A 244 13.15 -4.46 9.65
C LYS A 244 14.38 -5.25 9.19
N ALA A 245 15.10 -4.76 8.17
CA ALA A 245 16.33 -5.39 7.72
C ALA A 245 17.42 -5.38 8.81
N ARG A 246 17.59 -4.25 9.50
CA ARG A 246 18.55 -4.12 10.63
C ARG A 246 18.21 -5.06 11.78
N GLU A 247 16.94 -5.16 12.14
CA GLU A 247 16.47 -6.09 13.18
C GLU A 247 16.75 -7.54 12.78
N LEU A 248 16.38 -7.93 11.55
CA LEU A 248 16.60 -9.30 11.06
C LEU A 248 18.09 -9.66 10.98
N LEU A 249 18.96 -8.74 10.56
CA LEU A 249 20.41 -8.97 10.55
C LEU A 249 20.93 -9.27 11.95
N LYS A 250 20.52 -8.49 12.95
CA LYS A 250 20.88 -8.71 14.35
C LYS A 250 20.37 -10.05 14.87
N ASP A 251 19.18 -10.46 14.46
CA ASP A 251 18.59 -11.75 14.87
C ASP A 251 19.26 -12.96 14.19
N TRP A 252 20.00 -12.75 13.09
CA TRP A 252 20.64 -13.80 12.29
C TRP A 252 22.16 -13.92 12.52
N GLU A 253 22.73 -13.02 13.32
CA GLU A 253 24.09 -13.13 13.90
C GLU A 253 24.19 -14.31 14.87
#